data_AF-G2Z569-F1
#
_entry.id   AF-G2Z569-F1
#
_cell.length_a   1.000
_cell.length_b   1.000
_cell.length_c   1.000
_cell.angle_alpha   90.00
_cell.angle_beta   90.00
_cell.angle_gamma   90.00
#
_symmetry.space_group_name_H-M   'P 1'
#
loop_
_entity.id
_entity.type
_entity.pdbx_description
1 polymer ?
#
loop_
_entity_poly.entity_id
_entity_poly.type
_entity_poly.pdbx_seq_one_letter_code
_entity_poly.pdbx_strand_id
1 'polypeptide(L)'
;MKKPFFIVMLIIGLVIFIYLIFINESYQSELKEINFEDNLNVKVEKAYNERGIYILNDTYFLNSATFMIGDNSINVKDDAVWRPKGSEHVPRISDISAPFTISKSKNTNTILVEKDGSKISLLLSN
;
A
#
# COMPACT_ATOMS: atom_id res chain seq x y z
N MET A 1 -32.84 24.39 -22.63
CA MET A 1 -32.68 24.44 -21.15
C MET A 1 -32.51 25.89 -20.71
N LYS A 2 -33.20 26.33 -19.65
CA LYS A 2 -33.05 27.70 -19.14
C LYS A 2 -31.67 27.83 -18.48
N LYS A 3 -30.88 28.86 -18.84
CA LYS A 3 -29.56 29.18 -18.24
C LYS A 3 -29.46 28.98 -16.71
N PRO A 4 -30.46 29.36 -15.87
CA PRO A 4 -30.40 29.11 -14.43
C PRO A 4 -30.35 27.62 -14.05
N PHE A 5 -31.02 26.74 -14.81
CA PHE A 5 -31.01 25.30 -14.53
C PHE A 5 -29.61 24.69 -14.71
N PHE A 6 -28.88 25.13 -15.73
CA PHE A 6 -27.51 24.69 -15.98
C PHE A 6 -26.56 25.14 -14.87
N ILE A 7 -26.70 26.39 -14.40
CA ILE A 7 -25.89 26.92 -13.30
C ILE A 7 -26.12 26.13 -12.02
N VAL A 8 -27.38 25.82 -11.69
CA VAL A 8 -27.71 25.00 -10.51
C VAL A 8 -27.11 23.60 -10.60
N MET A 9 -27.21 22.94 -11.75
CA MET A 9 -26.61 21.62 -11.97
C MET A 9 -25.07 21.65 -11.83
N LEU A 10 -24.42 22.70 -12.30
CA LEU A 10 -22.97 22.86 -12.19
C LEU A 10 -22.54 23.06 -10.73
N ILE A 11 -23.28 23.86 -9.96
CA ILE A 11 -23.03 24.06 -8.53
C ILE A 11 -23.21 22.74 -7.77
N ILE A 12 -24.28 21.99 -8.05
CA ILE A 12 -24.53 20.68 -7.41
C ILE A 12 -23.39 19.71 -7.72
N GLY A 13 -22.97 19.64 -8.99
CA GLY A 13 -21.85 18.78 -9.39
C GLY A 13 -20.54 19.15 -8.67
N LEU A 14 -20.26 20.46 -8.54
CA LEU A 14 -19.09 20.94 -7.80
C LEU A 14 -19.15 20.59 -6.32
N VAL A 15 -20.31 20.76 -5.67
CA VAL A 15 -20.50 20.41 -4.25
C VAL A 15 -20.29 18.91 -4.03
N ILE A 16 -20.84 18.06 -4.90
CA ILE A 16 -20.64 16.60 -4.84
C ILE A 16 -19.16 16.26 -5.03
N PHE A 17 -18.49 16.87 -5.99
CA PHE A 17 -17.07 16.62 -6.26
C PHE A 17 -16.18 16.99 -5.06
N ILE A 18 -16.40 18.16 -4.45
CA ILE A 18 -15.69 18.59 -3.24
C ILE A 18 -15.95 17.62 -2.08
N TYR A 19 -17.20 17.18 -1.90
CA TYR A 19 -17.56 16.22 -0.86
C TYR A 19 -16.84 14.87 -1.02
N LEU A 20 -16.73 14.36 -2.25
CA LEU A 20 -16.02 13.12 -2.55
C LEU A 20 -14.50 13.23 -2.27
N ILE A 21 -13.89 14.37 -2.57
CA ILE A 21 -12.48 14.63 -2.22
C ILE A 21 -12.29 14.57 -0.71
N PHE A 22 -13.17 15.23 0.05
CA PHE A 22 -13.05 15.30 1.51
C PHE A 22 -13.15 13.93 2.18
N ILE A 23 -14.07 13.07 1.75
CA ILE A 23 -14.17 11.69 2.27
C ILE A 23 -12.87 10.91 2.04
N ASN A 24 -12.28 11.04 0.86
CA ASN A 24 -11.07 10.32 0.49
C ASN A 24 -9.86 10.73 1.36
N GLU A 25 -9.72 12.02 1.68
CA GLU A 25 -8.67 12.49 2.59
C GLU A 25 -8.88 12.00 4.03
N SER A 26 -10.12 12.01 4.53
CA SER A 26 -10.42 11.54 5.89
C SER A 26 -10.01 10.08 6.09
N TYR A 27 -10.27 9.21 5.12
CA TYR A 27 -9.89 7.79 5.20
C TYR A 27 -8.38 7.59 5.25
N GLN A 28 -7.62 8.33 4.42
CA GLN A 28 -6.16 8.24 4.44
C GLN A 28 -5.54 8.86 5.69
N SER A 29 -6.20 9.85 6.31
CA SER A 29 -5.70 10.50 7.53
C SER A 29 -5.65 9.60 8.77
N GLU A 30 -6.43 8.51 8.78
CA GLU A 30 -6.46 7.54 9.88
C GLU A 30 -5.35 6.47 9.73
N LEU A 31 -4.77 6.32 8.54
CA LEU A 31 -3.72 5.34 8.29
C LEU A 31 -2.38 5.83 8.84
N LYS A 32 -1.68 4.95 9.55
CA LYS A 32 -0.35 5.23 10.10
C LYS A 32 0.73 4.73 9.15
N GLU A 33 1.52 5.64 8.61
CA GLU A 33 2.71 5.29 7.84
C GLU A 33 3.76 4.61 8.73
N ILE A 34 4.33 3.51 8.24
CA ILE A 34 5.46 2.84 8.90
C ILE A 34 6.74 3.61 8.59
N ASN A 35 7.28 4.32 9.58
CA ASN A 35 8.42 5.21 9.44
C ASN A 35 9.67 4.73 10.17
N PHE A 36 10.82 5.33 9.89
CA PHE A 36 12.13 4.98 10.48
C PHE A 36 12.10 4.82 12.02
N GLU A 37 11.41 5.72 12.72
CA GLU A 37 11.31 5.78 14.18
C GLU A 37 10.36 4.73 14.80
N ASP A 38 9.56 4.03 13.97
CA ASP A 38 8.59 3.07 14.48
C ASP A 38 9.27 1.77 14.93
N ASN A 39 8.69 1.20 16.00
CA ASN A 39 8.91 -0.16 16.44
C ASN A 39 7.58 -0.89 16.37
N LEU A 40 7.52 -1.99 15.63
CA LEU A 40 6.27 -2.72 15.42
C LEU A 40 6.54 -4.22 15.26
N ASN A 41 5.57 -5.00 15.71
CA ASN A 41 5.46 -6.42 15.44
C ASN A 41 3.97 -6.73 15.30
N VAL A 42 3.51 -6.89 14.08
CA VAL A 42 2.08 -6.99 13.74
C VAL A 42 1.86 -8.21 12.87
N LYS A 43 0.89 -9.02 13.26
CA LYS A 43 0.34 -10.07 12.39
C LYS A 43 -0.64 -9.43 11.42
N VAL A 44 -0.30 -9.45 10.14
CA VAL A 44 -1.12 -8.92 9.05
C VAL A 44 -2.08 -10.01 8.60
N GLU A 45 -3.38 -9.77 8.78
CA GLU A 45 -4.46 -10.64 8.35
C GLU A 45 -5.07 -10.17 7.03
N LYS A 46 -5.04 -8.87 6.78
CA LYS A 46 -5.52 -8.25 5.54
C LYS A 46 -4.45 -7.31 4.99
N ALA A 47 -4.16 -7.44 3.71
CA ALA A 47 -3.26 -6.54 3.01
C ALA A 47 -3.76 -6.32 1.58
N TYR A 48 -3.72 -5.08 1.11
CA TYR A 48 -4.14 -4.73 -0.24
C TYR A 48 -3.46 -3.45 -0.72
N ASN A 49 -3.37 -3.30 -2.04
CA ASN A 49 -2.82 -2.12 -2.69
C ASN A 49 -3.95 -1.14 -3.02
N GLU A 50 -3.79 0.11 -2.62
CA GLU A 50 -4.64 1.21 -3.01
C GLU A 50 -3.79 2.37 -3.55
N ARG A 51 -3.87 2.61 -4.86
CA ARG A 51 -3.21 3.73 -5.56
C ARG A 51 -1.70 3.86 -5.28
N GLY A 52 -0.98 2.75 -5.15
CA GLY A 52 0.46 2.76 -4.90
C GLY A 52 0.84 2.70 -3.42
N ILE A 53 -0.14 2.70 -2.52
CA ILE A 53 0.03 2.50 -1.09
C ILE A 53 -0.38 1.07 -0.75
N TYR A 54 0.44 0.38 0.04
CA TYR A 54 0.12 -0.94 0.54
C TYR A 54 -0.39 -0.84 1.98
N ILE A 55 -1.68 -1.14 2.15
CA ILE A 55 -2.40 -1.00 3.42
C ILE A 55 -2.39 -2.35 4.14
N LEU A 56 -2.10 -2.32 5.44
CA LEU A 56 -2.00 -3.48 6.33
C LEU A 56 -3.02 -3.34 7.46
N ASN A 57 -3.90 -4.33 7.61
CA ASN A 57 -4.96 -4.39 8.62
C ASN A 57 -5.78 -3.10 8.75
N ASP A 58 -5.99 -2.39 7.64
CA ASP A 58 -6.73 -1.11 7.61
C ASP A 58 -6.15 -0.03 8.57
N THR A 59 -4.92 -0.21 9.04
CA THR A 59 -4.32 0.61 10.11
C THR A 59 -2.99 1.20 9.70
N TYR A 60 -2.13 0.39 9.07
CA TYR A 60 -0.78 0.81 8.69
C TYR A 60 -0.66 0.89 7.19
N PHE A 61 0.27 1.72 6.72
CA PHE A 61 0.63 1.71 5.31
C PHE A 61 2.12 1.90 5.06
N LEU A 62 2.53 1.47 3.87
CA LEU A 62 3.86 1.64 3.32
C LEU A 62 3.79 1.74 1.79
N ASN A 63 4.84 2.22 1.16
CA ASN A 63 4.89 2.32 -0.30
C ASN A 63 4.81 0.92 -0.94
N SER A 64 3.84 0.68 -1.82
CA SER A 64 3.68 -0.63 -2.46
C SER A 64 4.85 -1.03 -3.35
N ALA A 65 5.66 -0.07 -3.80
CA ALA A 65 6.88 -0.30 -4.56
C ALA A 65 8.08 -0.71 -3.69
N THR A 66 7.92 -0.83 -2.37
CA THR A 66 8.97 -1.29 -1.47
C THR A 66 9.49 -2.68 -1.88
N PHE A 67 10.76 -2.71 -2.25
CA PHE A 67 11.46 -3.87 -2.79
C PHE A 67 11.90 -4.82 -1.69
N MET A 68 11.92 -6.12 -2.03
CA MET A 68 12.59 -7.13 -1.23
C MET A 68 14.11 -7.02 -1.37
N ILE A 69 14.81 -7.15 -0.25
CA ILE A 69 16.27 -7.22 -0.19
C ILE A 69 16.66 -8.63 0.25
N GLY A 70 17.59 -9.24 -0.50
CA GLY A 70 18.16 -10.54 -0.21
C GLY A 70 17.50 -11.67 -0.99
N ASP A 71 17.75 -12.90 -0.57
CA ASP A 71 17.20 -14.08 -1.23
C ASP A 71 15.68 -14.15 -0.99
N ASN A 72 14.93 -14.20 -2.09
CA ASN A 72 13.47 -14.30 -2.08
C ASN A 72 13.04 -15.71 -1.67
N SER A 73 13.04 -15.97 -0.37
CA SER A 73 12.60 -17.24 0.23
C SER A 73 11.08 -17.38 0.31
N ILE A 74 10.33 -16.28 0.13
CA ILE A 74 8.88 -16.28 0.06
C ILE A 74 8.45 -16.54 -1.39
N ASN A 75 7.50 -17.46 -1.56
CA ASN A 75 6.90 -17.71 -2.86
C ASN A 75 5.96 -16.54 -3.22
N VAL A 76 6.34 -15.78 -4.24
CA VAL A 76 5.64 -14.58 -4.68
C VAL A 76 4.99 -14.87 -6.03
N LYS A 77 3.72 -14.49 -6.17
CA LYS A 77 2.97 -14.74 -7.39
C LYS A 77 3.20 -13.61 -8.39
N ASP A 78 3.72 -13.97 -9.56
CA ASP A 78 3.89 -13.04 -10.67
C ASP A 78 2.68 -13.09 -11.62
N ASP A 79 1.75 -12.15 -11.45
CA ASP A 79 0.52 -12.07 -12.24
C ASP A 79 0.63 -11.12 -13.47
N ALA A 80 1.83 -10.60 -13.77
CA ALA A 80 2.02 -9.59 -14.80
C ALA A 80 2.05 -10.17 -16.23
N VAL A 81 0.93 -10.09 -16.95
CA VAL A 81 0.78 -10.60 -18.33
C VAL A 81 1.60 -9.83 -19.37
N TRP A 82 1.87 -8.54 -19.14
CA TRP A 82 2.45 -7.63 -20.15
C TRP A 82 3.97 -7.45 -20.03
N ARG A 83 4.65 -8.22 -19.17
CA ARG A 83 6.08 -8.00 -18.90
C ARG A 83 6.93 -8.21 -20.18
N PRO A 84 7.82 -7.28 -20.56
CA PRO A 84 8.70 -7.44 -21.71
C PRO A 84 9.54 -8.72 -21.64
N LYS A 85 9.70 -9.37 -22.80
CA LYS A 85 10.49 -10.60 -22.91
C LYS A 85 11.93 -10.36 -22.44
N GLY A 86 12.38 -11.16 -21.47
CA GLY A 86 13.73 -11.07 -20.91
C GLY A 86 13.86 -10.15 -19.69
N SER A 87 12.77 -9.56 -19.20
CA SER A 87 12.79 -8.87 -17.90
C SER A 87 12.34 -9.79 -16.77
N GLU A 88 13.06 -9.76 -15.66
CA GLU A 88 12.79 -10.57 -14.47
C GLU A 88 11.79 -9.86 -13.56
N HIS A 89 10.96 -10.65 -12.87
CA HIS A 89 10.12 -10.11 -11.79
C HIS A 89 11.03 -9.73 -10.62
N VAL A 90 10.96 -8.48 -10.18
CA VAL A 90 11.55 -8.07 -8.90
C VAL A 90 10.42 -8.05 -7.87
N PRO A 91 10.39 -8.98 -6.91
CA PRO A 91 9.32 -9.06 -5.95
C PRO A 91 9.25 -7.82 -5.05
N ARG A 92 8.01 -7.42 -4.75
CA ARG A 92 7.68 -6.29 -3.88
C ARG A 92 6.75 -6.73 -2.78
N ILE A 93 6.64 -5.92 -1.75
CA ILE A 93 5.72 -6.16 -0.64
C ILE A 93 4.25 -6.33 -1.09
N SER A 94 3.85 -5.63 -2.15
CA SER A 94 2.50 -5.76 -2.72
C SER A 94 2.20 -7.14 -3.30
N ASP A 95 3.24 -7.91 -3.62
CA ASP A 95 3.11 -9.22 -4.23
C ASP A 95 2.98 -10.33 -3.15
N ILE A 96 3.12 -9.96 -1.86
CA ILE A 96 2.97 -10.86 -0.72
C ILE A 96 1.53 -10.83 -0.24
N SER A 97 0.79 -11.91 -0.50
CA SER A 97 -0.56 -12.06 0.02
C SER A 97 -0.57 -12.23 1.54
N ALA A 98 -1.53 -11.61 2.23
CA ALA A 98 -1.83 -11.92 3.61
C ALA A 98 -2.32 -13.39 3.75
N PRO A 99 -2.13 -14.06 4.91
CA PRO A 99 -1.53 -13.53 6.13
C PRO A 99 0.00 -13.64 6.15
N PHE A 100 0.64 -12.75 6.91
CA PHE A 100 2.08 -12.76 7.24
C PHE A 100 2.34 -11.92 8.50
N THR A 101 3.54 -11.99 9.06
CA THR A 101 3.96 -11.13 10.17
C THR A 101 4.94 -10.09 9.66
N ILE A 102 4.73 -8.83 10.04
CA ILE A 102 5.65 -7.74 9.77
C ILE A 102 6.28 -7.30 11.09
N SER A 103 7.61 -7.16 11.11
CA SER A 103 8.34 -6.67 12.25
C SER A 103 9.37 -5.63 11.82
N LYS A 104 9.52 -4.58 12.62
CA LYS A 104 10.50 -3.53 12.36
C LYS A 104 11.06 -3.02 13.67
N SER A 105 12.37 -2.93 13.72
CA SER A 105 13.10 -2.33 14.82
C SER A 105 13.14 -0.81 14.67
N LYS A 106 13.14 -0.12 15.81
CA LYS A 106 13.32 1.32 15.88
C LYS A 106 14.64 1.74 15.20
N ASN A 107 14.64 2.86 14.50
CA ASN A 107 15.82 3.47 13.86
C ASN A 107 16.49 2.57 12.81
N THR A 108 15.68 1.80 12.08
CA THR A 108 16.16 0.97 10.96
C THR A 108 15.34 1.26 9.71
N ASN A 109 15.97 1.22 8.54
CA ASN A 109 15.27 1.32 7.26
C ASN A 109 14.73 -0.03 6.78
N THR A 110 14.79 -1.06 7.62
CA THR A 110 14.47 -2.43 7.22
C THR A 110 13.20 -2.90 7.92
N ILE A 111 12.28 -3.45 7.13
CA ILE A 111 11.13 -4.21 7.64
C ILE A 111 11.39 -5.68 7.37
N LEU A 112 11.14 -6.53 8.37
CA LEU A 112 11.20 -7.97 8.24
C LEU A 112 9.78 -8.50 8.03
N VAL A 113 9.60 -9.31 6.99
CA VAL A 113 8.35 -10.03 6.72
C VAL A 113 8.60 -11.51 6.93
N GLU A 114 7.74 -12.15 7.72
CA GLU A 114 7.73 -13.59 7.96
C GLU A 114 6.43 -14.20 7.45
N LYS A 115 6.53 -15.17 6.53
CA LYS A 115 5.40 -15.88 5.95
C LYS A 115 5.78 -17.34 5.72
N ASP A 116 4.93 -18.26 6.16
CA ASP A 116 5.08 -19.71 5.94
C ASP A 116 6.46 -20.27 6.37
N GLY A 117 7.06 -19.70 7.41
CA GLY A 117 8.39 -20.07 7.91
C GLY A 117 9.58 -19.43 7.16
N SER A 118 9.31 -18.72 6.06
CA SER A 118 10.27 -17.93 5.30
C SER A 118 10.36 -16.50 5.83
N LYS A 119 11.55 -15.91 5.74
CA LYS A 119 11.82 -14.53 6.18
C LYS A 119 12.48 -13.75 5.06
N ILE A 120 12.03 -12.52 4.86
CA ILE A 120 12.63 -11.56 3.94
C ILE A 120 12.81 -10.21 4.63
N SER A 121 13.74 -9.43 4.10
CA SER A 121 13.93 -8.04 4.46
C SER A 121 13.39 -7.14 3.36
N LEU A 122 12.81 -6.01 3.72
CA LEU A 122 12.36 -4.96 2.82
C LEU A 122 13.07 -3.65 3.16
N LEU A 123 13.39 -2.83 2.15
CA LEU A 123 13.86 -1.47 2.39
C LEU A 123 12.68 -0.50 2.42
N LEU A 124 12.56 0.28 3.48
CA LEU A 124 11.69 1.45 3.48
C LEU A 124 12.14 2.39 2.36
N SER A 125 11.24 2.64 1.42
CA SER A 125 11.43 3.69 0.42
C SER A 125 10.86 4.97 1.02
N ASN A 126 11.73 5.94 1.26
CA ASN A 126 11.31 7.32 1.51
C ASN A 126 10.65 7.92 0.27
#